data_AF-A0AAU3ESJ3-F1
#
_entry.id   AF-A0AAU3ESJ3-F1
#
_cell.length_a   1.000
_cell.length_b   1.000
_cell.length_c   1.000
_cell.angle_alpha   90.00
_cell.angle_beta   90.00
_cell.angle_gamma   90.00
#
_symmetry.space_group_name_H-M   'P 1'
#
loop_
_entity.id
_entity.type
_entity.pdbx_description
1 polymer ?
#
loop_
_entity_poly.entity_id
_entity_poly.type
_entity_poly.pdbx_seq_one_letter_code
_entity_poly.pdbx_strand_id
1 'polypeptide(L)'
;MRPLTPNQLRLRAELAAAQEQIVTLLRSAVGESLAPEQAQAVAEEARAWRGADAFRLVRYLSDRPDALSLPSSDCPTCVVRLLAALTAVGHGDKVALVSCGNCGRTEPLPTNNGPAGRLCSRCTGRRAKKPCARCGKVAGIYARRPEGGICNPCRNKEPDAKEECADCHRMMISYRRLPDGSSLCQTCAPKNTQTCCRCGRVRQVNALTSDGPVCGGCYSSPARLCGVCGQIVPIVARADGTRPDTCDRCYKRDEKACAICERVRPGRHINGGLGPFHCDTCRPREECACALCGQVAKVKVFWPRGAGVQLLLQNSPIDPCTVRVVQPTAHPGRSDGRGNPPVQGVLVPRRTGRAVFGLR
;
A
#
# COMPACT_ATOMS: atom_id res chain seq x y z
N MET A 1 -36.13 18.07 32.17
CA MET A 1 -34.66 18.17 32.00
C MET A 1 -34.03 18.22 33.38
N ARG A 2 -33.04 17.38 33.68
CA ARG A 2 -32.39 17.35 35.01
C ARG A 2 -31.46 18.59 35.13
N PRO A 3 -31.57 19.40 36.18
CA PRO A 3 -30.72 20.58 36.35
C PRO A 3 -29.26 20.17 36.52
N LEU A 4 -28.34 21.02 36.03
CA LEU A 4 -26.90 20.77 36.14
C LEU A 4 -26.43 20.96 37.58
N THR A 5 -25.49 20.11 37.99
CA THR A 5 -24.81 20.24 39.28
C THR A 5 -23.84 21.43 39.29
N PRO A 6 -23.50 22.00 40.46
CA PRO A 6 -22.49 23.06 40.57
C PRO A 6 -21.15 22.72 39.91
N ASN A 7 -20.68 21.47 40.04
CA ASN A 7 -19.46 20.99 39.38
C ASN A 7 -19.58 21.00 37.85
N GLN A 8 -20.75 20.66 37.30
CA GLN A 8 -20.99 20.71 35.85
C GLN A 8 -21.03 22.15 35.34
N LEU A 9 -21.57 23.08 36.12
CA LEU A 9 -21.55 24.51 35.77
C LEU A 9 -20.13 25.07 35.78
N ARG A 10 -19.34 24.75 36.82
CA ARG A 10 -17.92 25.12 36.90
C ARG A 10 -17.12 24.56 35.72
N LEU A 11 -17.26 23.28 35.41
CA LEU A 11 -16.53 22.65 34.31
C LEU A 11 -16.92 23.25 32.95
N ARG A 12 -18.19 23.64 32.76
CA ARG A 12 -18.62 24.35 31.55
C ARG A 12 -17.98 25.73 31.43
N ALA A 13 -17.90 26.48 32.53
CA ALA A 13 -17.23 27.78 32.56
C ALA A 13 -15.72 27.64 32.28
N GLU A 14 -15.05 26.67 32.90
CA GLU A 14 -13.63 26.37 32.67
C GLU A 14 -13.37 25.95 31.22
N LEU A 15 -14.26 25.14 30.61
CA LEU A 15 -14.15 24.76 29.21
C LEU A 15 -14.36 25.96 28.27
N ALA A 16 -15.32 26.83 28.56
CA ALA A 16 -15.55 28.04 27.76
C ALA A 16 -14.32 28.97 27.80
N ALA A 17 -13.73 29.17 28.97
CA ALA A 17 -12.48 29.92 29.11
C ALA A 17 -11.33 29.27 28.33
N ALA A 18 -11.20 27.94 28.38
CA ALA A 18 -10.20 27.22 27.60
C ALA A 18 -10.41 27.39 26.08
N GLN A 19 -11.66 27.38 25.61
CA GLN A 19 -12.00 27.58 24.20
C GLN A 19 -11.60 28.98 23.71
N GLU A 20 -11.91 30.02 24.49
CA GLU A 20 -11.50 31.40 24.19
C GLU A 20 -9.98 31.55 24.17
N GLN A 21 -9.29 30.90 25.11
CA GLN A 21 -7.83 30.91 25.18
C GLN A 21 -7.19 30.17 23.99
N ILE A 22 -7.78 29.06 23.53
CA ILE A 22 -7.33 28.37 22.30
C ILE A 22 -7.40 29.33 21.11
N VAL A 23 -8.54 29.98 20.88
CA VAL A 23 -8.69 30.92 19.76
C VAL A 23 -7.65 32.03 19.85
N THR A 24 -7.47 32.61 21.03
CA THR A 24 -6.49 33.66 21.29
C THR A 24 -5.06 33.20 20.97
N LEU A 25 -4.64 32.04 21.48
CA LEU A 25 -3.29 31.49 21.27
C LEU A 25 -3.02 31.11 19.81
N LEU A 26 -4.01 30.57 19.10
CA LEU A 26 -3.86 30.24 17.68
C LEU A 26 -3.72 31.51 16.84
N ARG A 27 -4.53 32.54 17.12
CA ARG A 27 -4.49 33.81 16.40
C ARG A 27 -3.23 34.61 16.70
N SER A 28 -2.69 34.56 17.92
CA SER A 28 -1.43 35.23 18.22
C SER A 28 -0.24 34.61 17.48
N ALA A 29 -0.24 33.28 17.32
CA ALA A 29 0.84 32.56 16.65
C ALA A 29 0.76 32.61 15.12
N VAL A 30 -0.45 32.53 14.55
CA VAL A 30 -0.68 32.55 13.08
C VAL A 30 -0.90 33.97 12.57
N GLY A 31 -1.29 34.92 13.41
CA GLY A 31 -1.61 36.30 13.06
C GLY A 31 -3.02 36.50 12.50
N GLU A 32 -3.30 37.71 12.03
CA GLU A 32 -4.62 38.18 11.61
C GLU A 32 -5.25 37.39 10.46
N SER A 33 -4.43 36.66 9.68
CA SER A 33 -4.90 35.78 8.61
C SER A 33 -5.78 34.63 9.09
N LEU A 34 -5.77 34.31 10.39
CA LEU A 34 -6.63 33.29 10.97
C LEU A 34 -7.85 33.95 11.66
N ALA A 35 -9.01 33.85 11.00
CA ALA A 35 -10.29 34.28 11.58
C ALA A 35 -10.65 33.43 12.81
N PRO A 36 -11.36 33.98 13.82
CA PRO A 36 -11.72 33.23 15.03
C PRO A 36 -12.59 32.00 14.73
N GLU A 37 -13.47 32.07 13.75
CA GLU A 37 -14.31 30.94 13.32
C GLU A 37 -13.45 29.82 12.72
N GLN A 38 -12.42 30.18 11.95
CA GLN A 38 -11.47 29.22 11.37
C GLN A 38 -10.58 28.59 12.45
N ALA A 39 -10.15 29.37 13.45
CA ALA A 39 -9.42 28.86 14.60
C ALA A 39 -10.25 27.82 15.39
N GLN A 40 -11.53 28.10 15.61
CA GLN A 40 -12.47 27.15 16.21
C GLN A 40 -12.60 25.89 15.35
N ALA A 41 -12.87 26.03 14.05
CA ALA A 41 -13.06 24.88 13.16
C ALA A 41 -11.84 23.94 13.14
N VAL A 42 -10.64 24.51 13.09
CA VAL A 42 -9.38 23.75 13.14
C VAL A 42 -9.20 23.05 14.50
N ALA A 43 -9.54 23.70 15.61
CA ALA A 43 -9.51 23.07 16.93
C ALA A 43 -10.54 21.94 17.06
N GLU A 44 -11.73 22.08 16.48
CA GLU A 44 -12.75 21.02 16.43
C GLU A 44 -12.30 19.83 15.59
N GLU A 45 -11.75 20.07 14.39
CA GLU A 45 -11.17 19.03 13.54
C GLU A 45 -10.05 18.27 14.27
N ALA A 46 -9.20 18.98 15.01
CA ALA A 46 -8.15 18.40 15.83
C ALA A 46 -8.64 17.62 17.06
N ARG A 47 -9.97 17.62 17.33
CA ARG A 47 -10.62 17.19 18.59
C ARG A 47 -9.97 17.83 19.82
N ALA A 48 -9.61 19.10 19.72
CA ALA A 48 -9.05 19.90 20.79
C ALA A 48 -10.04 20.94 21.34
N TRP A 49 -11.28 20.98 20.84
CA TRP A 49 -12.28 21.98 21.26
C TRP A 49 -13.09 21.58 22.49
N ARG A 50 -13.10 20.29 22.86
CA ARG A 50 -13.93 19.74 23.94
C ARG A 50 -13.15 18.75 24.79
N GLY A 51 -13.60 18.59 26.03
CA GLY A 51 -13.05 17.60 26.97
C GLY A 51 -11.60 17.90 27.37
N ALA A 52 -10.88 16.86 27.81
CA ALA A 52 -9.53 17.01 28.37
C ALA A 52 -8.50 17.57 27.37
N ASP A 53 -8.70 17.35 26.06
CA ASP A 53 -7.75 17.80 25.05
C ASP A 53 -7.76 19.32 24.83
N ALA A 54 -8.86 20.01 25.17
CA ALA A 54 -8.90 21.47 25.18
C ALA A 54 -7.93 22.04 26.23
N PHE A 55 -8.03 21.54 27.46
CA PHE A 55 -7.14 21.94 28.56
C PHE A 55 -5.68 21.56 28.30
N ARG A 56 -5.43 20.36 27.74
CA ARG A 56 -4.06 19.95 27.36
C ARG A 56 -3.48 20.84 26.28
N LEU A 57 -4.28 21.25 25.30
CA LEU A 57 -3.83 22.14 24.24
C LEU A 57 -3.49 23.52 24.81
N VAL A 58 -4.39 24.11 25.60
CA VAL A 58 -4.14 25.39 26.28
C VAL A 58 -2.85 25.35 27.08
N ARG A 59 -2.68 24.35 27.95
CA ARG A 59 -1.47 24.20 28.76
C ARG A 59 -0.23 24.11 27.86
N TYR A 60 -0.25 23.21 26.88
CA TYR A 60 0.89 23.00 25.99
C TYR A 60 1.28 24.26 25.20
N LEU A 61 0.31 24.99 24.64
CA LEU A 61 0.58 26.23 23.90
C LEU A 61 1.01 27.38 24.82
N SER A 62 0.51 27.43 26.06
CA SER A 62 0.92 28.44 27.04
C SER A 62 2.36 28.22 27.51
N ASP A 63 2.74 26.95 27.73
CA ASP A 63 4.10 26.59 28.16
C ASP A 63 5.13 26.73 27.02
N ARG A 64 4.68 26.70 25.76
CA ARG A 64 5.53 26.72 24.56
C ARG A 64 4.95 27.62 23.46
N PRO A 65 5.28 28.92 23.47
CA PRO A 65 4.79 29.86 22.46
C PRO A 65 5.34 29.57 21.05
N ASP A 66 6.49 28.88 20.95
CA ASP A 66 7.11 28.44 19.69
C ASP A 66 6.52 27.13 19.14
N ALA A 67 5.58 26.49 19.87
CA ALA A 67 5.16 25.13 19.57
C ALA A 67 4.50 24.92 18.21
N LEU A 68 3.98 25.98 17.59
CA LEU A 68 3.35 25.89 16.27
C LEU A 68 4.38 25.95 15.13
N SER A 69 5.44 26.75 15.29
CA SER A 69 6.50 26.90 14.29
C SER A 69 7.63 25.88 14.46
N LEU A 70 7.93 25.47 15.70
CA LEU A 70 8.96 24.49 16.05
C LEU A 70 8.37 23.38 16.96
N PRO A 71 7.49 22.52 16.42
CA PRO A 71 6.84 21.51 17.22
C PRO A 71 7.80 20.39 17.64
N SER A 72 7.74 20.05 18.93
CA SER A 72 8.40 18.84 19.45
C SER A 72 7.58 17.59 19.15
N SER A 73 8.26 16.46 18.98
CA SER A 73 7.61 15.15 19.00
C SER A 73 7.00 14.85 20.38
N ASP A 74 7.48 15.47 21.46
CA ASP A 74 6.88 15.36 22.78
C ASP A 74 5.72 16.35 22.97
N CYS A 75 4.60 16.06 22.29
CA CYS A 75 3.40 16.87 22.35
C CYS A 75 2.13 16.00 22.51
N PRO A 76 1.00 16.56 22.96
CA PRO A 76 -0.30 15.88 22.91
C PRO A 76 -0.72 15.50 21.49
N THR A 77 -1.50 14.42 21.31
CA THR A 77 -1.98 14.00 19.97
C THR A 77 -2.83 15.06 19.29
N CYS A 78 -3.56 15.88 20.06
CA CYS A 78 -4.36 16.98 19.51
C CYS A 78 -3.48 18.02 18.78
N VAL A 79 -2.26 18.29 19.25
CA VAL A 79 -1.31 19.20 18.60
C VAL A 79 -0.88 18.68 17.22
N VAL A 80 -0.60 17.38 17.11
CA VAL A 80 -0.26 16.75 15.82
C VAL A 80 -1.37 16.96 14.78
N ARG A 81 -2.63 16.84 15.21
CA ARG A 81 -3.80 16.99 14.33
C ARG A 81 -4.09 18.45 14.02
N LEU A 82 -3.93 19.33 15.02
CA LEU A 82 -4.08 20.77 14.89
C LEU A 82 -3.13 21.34 13.82
N LEU A 83 -1.84 20.98 13.89
CA LEU A 83 -0.84 21.46 12.94
C LEU A 83 -1.09 20.96 11.52
N ALA A 84 -1.56 19.71 11.39
CA ALA A 84 -1.97 19.18 10.11
C ALA A 84 -3.18 19.94 9.53
N ALA A 85 -4.18 20.25 10.36
CA ALA A 85 -5.36 21.02 9.96
C ALA A 85 -5.00 22.47 9.59
N LEU A 86 -4.14 23.15 10.37
CA LEU A 86 -3.64 24.49 10.04
C LEU A 86 -2.87 24.52 8.72
N THR A 87 -2.05 23.49 8.46
CA THR A 87 -1.34 23.35 7.18
C THR A 87 -2.33 23.14 6.03
N ALA A 88 -3.37 22.32 6.23
CA ALA A 88 -4.37 22.02 5.20
C ALA A 88 -5.22 23.24 4.81
N VAL A 89 -5.46 24.17 5.74
CA VAL A 89 -6.17 25.43 5.48
C VAL A 89 -5.26 26.56 4.96
N GLY A 90 -3.98 26.27 4.70
CA GLY A 90 -3.07 27.18 4.00
C GLY A 90 -2.07 27.94 4.88
N HIS A 91 -1.96 27.65 6.18
CA HIS A 91 -1.02 28.34 7.08
C HIS A 91 0.34 27.63 7.23
N GLY A 92 0.72 26.79 6.25
CA GLY A 92 1.96 25.99 6.29
C GLY A 92 3.27 26.81 6.24
N ASP A 93 3.19 28.10 5.95
CA ASP A 93 4.30 29.07 6.04
C ASP A 93 4.58 29.51 7.49
N LYS A 94 3.55 29.45 8.36
CA LYS A 94 3.63 29.91 9.76
C LYS A 94 3.70 28.76 10.76
N VAL A 95 3.27 27.57 10.36
CA VAL A 95 3.28 26.38 11.20
C VAL A 95 4.11 25.27 10.58
N ALA A 96 4.74 24.46 11.43
CA ALA A 96 5.44 23.26 10.99
C ALA A 96 4.68 22.00 11.45
N LEU A 97 4.84 20.91 10.70
CA LEU A 97 4.27 19.61 11.07
C LEU A 97 5.13 18.92 12.13
N VAL A 98 4.49 18.25 13.09
CA VAL A 98 5.19 17.39 14.06
C VAL A 98 5.88 16.24 13.33
N SER A 99 7.19 16.11 13.52
CA SER A 99 7.94 14.98 13.01
C SER A 99 7.82 13.76 13.94
N CYS A 100 7.86 12.56 13.36
CA CYS A 100 7.92 11.32 14.14
C CYS A 100 9.23 11.24 14.91
N GLY A 101 9.16 11.10 16.24
CA GLY A 101 10.34 11.07 17.13
C GLY A 101 11.30 9.88 16.91
N ASN A 102 10.99 8.95 16.01
CA ASN A 102 11.87 7.84 15.64
C ASN A 102 12.41 7.90 14.21
N CYS A 103 11.65 8.42 13.24
CA CYS A 103 12.07 8.40 11.84
C CYS A 103 12.12 9.78 11.17
N GLY A 104 11.80 10.84 11.90
CA GLY A 104 11.81 12.22 11.41
C GLY A 104 10.72 12.56 10.37
N ARG A 105 9.94 11.58 9.92
CA ARG A 105 8.89 11.82 8.91
C ARG A 105 7.65 12.45 9.54
N THR A 106 7.07 13.40 8.82
CA THR A 106 5.79 14.05 9.14
C THR A 106 4.60 13.25 8.59
N GLU A 107 4.82 12.41 7.57
CA GLU A 107 3.80 11.51 7.02
C GLU A 107 4.14 10.01 7.14
N PRO A 108 3.17 9.17 7.55
CA PRO A 108 1.85 9.53 8.08
C PRO A 108 1.96 10.23 9.45
N LEU A 109 0.95 11.02 9.81
CA LEU A 109 0.95 11.82 11.05
C LEU A 109 1.33 10.97 12.28
N PRO A 110 2.23 11.46 13.14
CA PRO A 110 2.68 10.73 14.31
C PRO A 110 1.68 10.80 15.46
N THR A 111 0.59 10.02 15.39
CA THR A 111 -0.49 10.07 16.40
C THR A 111 -0.30 9.13 17.59
N ASN A 112 0.68 8.22 17.55
CA ASN A 112 0.88 7.21 18.58
C ASN A 112 1.88 7.68 19.65
N ASN A 113 1.73 7.21 20.89
CA ASN A 113 2.72 7.41 21.94
C ASN A 113 3.96 6.53 21.71
N GLY A 114 5.12 7.03 22.13
CA GLY A 114 6.38 6.30 22.16
C GLY A 114 7.39 6.93 23.12
N PRO A 115 8.53 6.26 23.36
CA PRO A 115 9.53 6.72 24.33
C PRO A 115 10.26 8.00 23.91
N ALA A 116 10.33 8.29 22.60
CA ALA A 116 10.92 9.51 22.05
C ALA A 116 9.82 10.53 21.63
N GLY A 117 8.67 10.50 22.31
CA GLY A 117 7.48 11.26 21.96
C GLY A 117 6.60 10.55 20.91
N ARG A 118 5.96 11.35 20.06
CA ARG A 118 4.97 10.94 19.06
C ARG A 118 5.57 10.11 17.93
N LEU A 119 4.92 8.99 17.62
CA LEU A 119 5.34 8.03 16.60
C LEU A 119 4.30 7.85 15.48
N CYS A 120 4.79 7.81 14.24
CA CYS A 120 3.98 7.41 13.10
C CYS A 120 3.60 5.93 13.19
N SER A 121 2.45 5.57 12.62
CA SER A 121 1.90 4.20 12.66
C SER A 121 2.89 3.13 12.21
N ARG A 122 3.77 3.47 11.25
CA ARG A 122 4.86 2.59 10.80
C ARG A 122 5.90 2.33 11.88
N CYS A 123 6.35 3.37 12.61
CA CYS A 123 7.34 3.21 13.67
C CYS A 123 6.75 2.46 14.87
N THR A 124 5.51 2.78 15.25
CA THR A 124 4.79 2.05 16.30
C THR A 124 4.63 0.58 15.93
N GLY A 125 4.22 0.28 14.69
CA GLY A 125 4.09 -1.09 14.20
C GLY A 125 5.42 -1.85 14.12
N ARG A 126 6.54 -1.16 13.87
CA ARG A 126 7.89 -1.77 13.95
C ARG A 126 8.27 -2.12 15.39
N ARG A 127 8.01 -1.22 16.35
CA ARG A 127 8.30 -1.43 17.79
C ARG A 127 7.39 -2.49 18.42
N ALA A 128 6.16 -2.62 17.94
CA ALA A 128 5.22 -3.62 18.44
C ALA A 128 5.57 -5.08 18.05
N LYS A 129 6.56 -5.28 17.17
CA LYS A 129 7.00 -6.63 16.78
C LYS A 129 7.66 -7.34 17.95
N LYS A 130 7.34 -8.62 18.12
CA LYS A 130 7.88 -9.50 19.17
C LYS A 130 8.36 -10.81 18.55
N PRO A 131 9.26 -11.57 19.21
CA PRO A 131 9.64 -12.89 18.75
C PRO A 131 8.40 -13.81 18.74
N CYS A 132 8.23 -14.53 17.63
CA CYS A 132 7.19 -15.55 17.51
C CYS A 132 7.57 -16.79 18.34
N ALA A 133 6.68 -17.27 19.19
CA ALA A 133 6.91 -18.46 20.03
C ALA A 133 7.24 -19.73 19.23
N ARG A 134 6.78 -19.85 17.97
CA ARG A 134 7.00 -21.05 17.13
C ARG A 134 8.21 -20.96 16.21
N CYS A 135 8.42 -19.82 15.55
CA CYS A 135 9.48 -19.69 14.54
C CYS A 135 10.63 -18.76 14.95
N GLY A 136 10.57 -18.16 16.14
CA GLY A 136 11.58 -17.24 16.68
C GLY A 136 11.66 -15.87 15.98
N LYS A 137 11.13 -15.72 14.76
CA LYS A 137 11.25 -14.48 13.99
C LYS A 137 10.53 -13.32 14.66
N VAL A 138 11.18 -12.14 14.67
CA VAL A 138 10.59 -10.89 15.15
C VAL A 138 9.54 -10.39 14.15
N ALA A 139 8.28 -10.50 14.52
CA ALA A 139 7.14 -10.19 13.67
C ALA A 139 5.97 -9.59 14.47
N GLY A 140 4.94 -9.10 13.77
CA GLY A 140 3.68 -8.77 14.41
C GLY A 140 3.03 -10.04 14.95
N ILE A 141 2.66 -10.02 16.24
CA ILE A 141 1.95 -11.13 16.89
C ILE A 141 0.47 -11.03 16.50
N TYR A 142 -0.01 -12.08 15.83
CA TYR A 142 -1.36 -12.13 15.28
C TYR A 142 -2.32 -12.92 16.18
N ALA A 143 -1.82 -13.95 16.86
CA ALA A 143 -2.59 -14.73 17.81
C ALA A 143 -1.75 -15.04 19.04
N ARG A 144 -2.41 -15.33 20.17
CA ARG A 144 -1.76 -15.82 21.39
C ARG A 144 -2.22 -17.25 21.64
N ARG A 145 -1.27 -18.10 22.04
CA ARG A 145 -1.44 -19.50 22.40
C ARG A 145 -0.75 -19.73 23.76
N PRO A 146 -0.93 -20.90 24.41
CA PRO A 146 -0.24 -21.21 25.66
C PRO A 146 1.28 -21.07 25.57
N GLU A 147 1.90 -21.43 24.43
CA GLU A 147 3.33 -21.26 24.18
C GLU A 147 3.77 -19.80 23.98
N GLY A 148 2.82 -18.87 23.82
CA GLY A 148 3.08 -17.44 23.66
C GLY A 148 2.47 -16.83 22.39
N GLY A 149 2.98 -15.67 22.00
CA GLY A 149 2.53 -14.95 20.80
C GLY A 149 3.05 -15.57 19.51
N ILE A 150 2.17 -15.86 18.55
CA ILE A 150 2.54 -16.40 17.24
C ILE A 150 2.31 -15.41 16.09
N CYS A 151 3.17 -15.45 15.08
CA CYS A 151 3.06 -14.60 13.90
C CYS A 151 2.02 -15.13 12.90
N ASN A 152 1.51 -14.27 12.02
CA ASN A 152 0.46 -14.64 11.05
C ASN A 152 0.83 -15.85 10.15
N PRO A 153 2.07 -15.99 9.62
CA PRO A 153 2.46 -17.19 8.89
C PRO A 153 2.39 -18.48 9.72
N CYS A 154 2.72 -18.45 11.02
CA CYS A 154 2.61 -19.60 11.91
C CYS A 154 1.14 -19.92 12.23
N ARG A 155 0.31 -18.90 12.44
CA ARG A 155 -1.14 -19.06 12.62
C ARG A 155 -1.81 -19.66 11.37
N ASN A 156 -1.41 -19.23 10.18
CA ASN A 156 -1.95 -19.77 8.92
C ASN A 156 -1.55 -21.24 8.64
N LYS A 157 -0.60 -21.81 9.40
CA LYS A 157 -0.24 -23.23 9.30
C LYS A 157 -1.06 -24.11 10.23
N GLU A 158 -1.86 -23.54 11.13
CA GLU A 158 -2.71 -24.32 12.03
C GLU A 158 -3.81 -25.06 11.25
N PRO A 159 -4.23 -26.26 11.69
CA PRO A 159 -5.23 -27.06 10.96
C PRO A 159 -6.57 -26.34 10.80
N ASP A 160 -7.00 -25.62 11.84
CA ASP A 160 -8.24 -24.84 11.92
C ASP A 160 -8.14 -23.48 11.22
N ALA A 161 -6.96 -23.08 10.75
CA ALA A 161 -6.79 -21.80 10.07
C ALA A 161 -7.42 -21.80 8.67
N LYS A 162 -7.59 -22.99 8.07
CA LYS A 162 -8.18 -23.16 6.75
C LYS A 162 -9.67 -23.45 6.85
N GLU A 163 -10.43 -22.73 6.07
CA GLU A 163 -11.87 -22.90 5.92
C GLU A 163 -12.18 -23.27 4.46
N GLU A 164 -13.33 -23.88 4.24
CA GLU A 164 -13.81 -24.15 2.89
C GLU A 164 -14.32 -22.85 2.24
N CYS A 165 -13.95 -22.62 0.99
CA CYS A 165 -14.49 -21.50 0.22
C CYS A 165 -15.92 -21.79 -0.21
N ALA A 166 -16.87 -20.92 0.11
CA ALA A 166 -18.30 -21.10 -0.19
C ALA A 166 -18.65 -21.16 -1.70
N ASP A 167 -17.76 -20.68 -2.57
CA ASP A 167 -17.94 -20.66 -4.03
C ASP A 167 -17.19 -21.80 -4.75
N CYS A 168 -15.88 -21.95 -4.50
CA CYS A 168 -15.05 -22.94 -5.21
C CYS A 168 -14.64 -24.15 -4.37
N HIS A 169 -15.14 -24.30 -3.14
CA HIS A 169 -14.95 -25.45 -2.26
C HIS A 169 -13.50 -25.82 -1.92
N ARG A 170 -12.53 -24.95 -2.20
CA ARG A 170 -11.12 -25.16 -1.86
C ARG A 170 -10.85 -24.83 -0.40
N MET A 171 -10.06 -25.68 0.28
CA MET A 171 -9.53 -25.41 1.62
C MET A 171 -8.45 -24.35 1.58
N MET A 172 -8.71 -23.20 2.21
CA MET A 172 -7.89 -21.98 2.05
C MET A 172 -7.90 -21.12 3.32
N ILE A 173 -7.03 -20.11 3.39
CA ILE A 173 -7.14 -19.07 4.43
C ILE A 173 -8.20 -18.08 3.98
N SER A 174 -9.25 -17.88 4.80
CA SER A 174 -10.33 -16.95 4.50
C SER A 174 -9.79 -15.57 4.16
N TYR A 175 -10.15 -15.07 2.97
CA TYR A 175 -9.80 -13.72 2.52
C TYR A 175 -10.91 -12.73 2.88
N ARG A 176 -12.16 -13.16 2.77
CA ARG A 176 -13.34 -12.37 3.12
C ARG A 176 -14.39 -13.29 3.75
N ARG A 177 -14.91 -12.89 4.91
CA ARG A 177 -16.09 -13.50 5.51
C ARG A 177 -17.33 -12.69 5.12
N LEU A 178 -18.37 -13.38 4.68
CA LEU A 178 -19.67 -12.80 4.33
C LEU A 178 -20.54 -12.62 5.59
N PRO A 179 -21.60 -11.77 5.53
CA PRO A 179 -22.48 -11.55 6.67
C PRO A 179 -23.19 -12.81 7.20
N ASP A 180 -23.41 -13.81 6.33
CA ASP A 180 -23.96 -15.12 6.67
C ASP A 180 -22.95 -16.06 7.37
N GLY A 181 -21.71 -15.60 7.58
CA GLY A 181 -20.63 -16.35 8.22
C GLY A 181 -19.78 -17.17 7.24
N SER A 182 -20.19 -17.32 5.99
CA SER A 182 -19.45 -18.08 4.99
C SER A 182 -18.15 -17.38 4.56
N SER A 183 -17.15 -18.16 4.13
CA SER A 183 -15.81 -17.66 3.80
C SER A 183 -15.52 -17.77 2.31
N LEU A 184 -14.90 -16.74 1.74
CA LEU A 184 -14.48 -16.70 0.34
C LEU A 184 -12.96 -16.62 0.23
N CYS A 185 -12.41 -17.36 -0.74
CA CYS A 185 -11.01 -17.26 -1.12
C CYS A 185 -10.73 -15.95 -1.85
N GLN A 186 -9.45 -15.56 -1.95
CA GLN A 186 -9.06 -14.32 -2.63
C GLN A 186 -9.57 -14.25 -4.07
N THR A 187 -9.64 -15.37 -4.79
CA THR A 187 -10.11 -15.42 -6.19
C THR A 187 -11.60 -15.15 -6.30
N CYS A 188 -12.41 -15.84 -5.48
CA CYS A 188 -13.87 -15.78 -5.50
C CYS A 188 -14.42 -14.52 -4.82
N ALA A 189 -13.67 -13.93 -3.89
CA ALA A 189 -14.12 -12.73 -3.20
C ALA A 189 -14.35 -11.57 -4.19
N PRO A 190 -15.48 -10.83 -4.07
CA PRO A 190 -15.80 -9.71 -4.95
C PRO A 190 -14.66 -8.68 -5.01
N LYS A 191 -14.23 -8.37 -6.24
CA LYS A 191 -13.18 -7.37 -6.50
C LYS A 191 -13.79 -5.98 -6.44
N ASN A 192 -13.06 -5.03 -5.85
CA ASN A 192 -13.43 -3.62 -5.91
C ASN A 192 -13.30 -3.13 -7.36
N THR A 193 -14.39 -3.18 -8.11
CA THR A 193 -14.44 -2.90 -9.55
C THR A 193 -15.28 -1.66 -9.76
N GLN A 194 -14.74 -0.65 -10.44
CA GLN A 194 -15.41 0.61 -10.71
C GLN A 194 -15.04 1.10 -12.12
N THR A 195 -15.80 2.06 -12.64
CA THR A 195 -15.53 2.69 -13.93
C THR A 195 -14.26 3.52 -13.84
N CYS A 196 -13.21 3.17 -14.59
CA CYS A 196 -11.97 3.92 -14.56
C CYS A 196 -12.14 5.32 -15.15
N CYS A 197 -11.76 6.37 -14.41
CA CYS A 197 -11.88 7.76 -14.88
C CYS A 197 -11.00 8.09 -16.11
N ARG A 198 -9.95 7.31 -16.37
CA ARG A 198 -9.03 7.52 -17.51
C ARG A 198 -9.45 6.81 -18.80
N CYS A 199 -9.92 5.56 -18.71
CA CYS A 199 -10.23 4.76 -19.89
C CYS A 199 -11.71 4.37 -20.03
N GLY A 200 -12.57 4.79 -19.10
CA GLY A 200 -14.02 4.54 -19.11
C GLY A 200 -14.45 3.08 -18.90
N ARG A 201 -13.51 2.14 -18.73
CA ARG A 201 -13.82 0.71 -18.59
C ARG A 201 -14.04 0.33 -17.13
N VAL A 202 -15.02 -0.53 -16.87
CA VAL A 202 -15.24 -1.18 -15.57
C VAL A 202 -14.11 -2.17 -15.31
N ARG A 203 -13.25 -1.86 -14.34
CA ARG A 203 -12.05 -2.65 -14.00
C ARG A 203 -11.79 -2.63 -12.50
N GLN A 204 -11.00 -3.59 -12.02
CA GLN A 204 -10.53 -3.56 -10.64
C GLN A 204 -9.76 -2.25 -10.38
N VAL A 205 -10.15 -1.55 -9.32
CA VAL A 205 -9.54 -0.29 -8.89
C VAL A 205 -8.13 -0.59 -8.38
N ASN A 206 -7.15 0.10 -8.94
CA ASN A 206 -5.76 0.06 -8.49
C ASN A 206 -5.45 1.21 -7.52
N ALA A 207 -5.97 2.41 -7.81
CA ALA A 207 -5.84 3.58 -6.94
C ALA A 207 -7.08 4.47 -7.04
N LEU A 208 -7.39 5.17 -5.95
CA LEU A 208 -8.36 6.27 -5.93
C LEU A 208 -7.57 7.58 -6.03
N THR A 209 -7.73 8.30 -7.13
CA THR A 209 -7.10 9.62 -7.35
C THR A 209 -8.12 10.73 -7.12
N SER A 210 -7.67 11.99 -7.12
CA SER A 210 -8.56 13.17 -7.09
C SER A 210 -9.62 13.12 -8.19
N ASP A 211 -9.24 12.63 -9.38
CA ASP A 211 -10.10 12.58 -10.55
C ASP A 211 -11.01 11.32 -10.57
N GLY A 212 -10.93 10.49 -9.52
CA GLY A 212 -11.71 9.25 -9.39
C GLY A 212 -10.86 7.97 -9.45
N PRO A 213 -11.52 6.79 -9.57
CA PRO A 213 -10.86 5.50 -9.56
C PRO A 213 -10.07 5.22 -10.84
N VAL A 214 -8.84 4.73 -10.68
CA VAL A 214 -7.93 4.39 -11.79
C VAL A 214 -7.63 2.89 -11.79
N CYS A 215 -7.76 2.24 -12.95
CA CYS A 215 -7.40 0.83 -13.11
C CYS A 215 -5.89 0.63 -13.24
N GLY A 216 -5.40 -0.59 -12.97
CA GLY A 216 -3.96 -0.88 -12.98
C GLY A 216 -3.25 -0.59 -14.32
N GLY A 217 -3.94 -0.74 -15.45
CA GLY A 217 -3.38 -0.43 -16.77
C GLY A 217 -3.30 1.06 -17.08
N CYS A 218 -4.07 1.91 -16.38
CA CYS A 218 -4.04 3.36 -16.54
C CYS A 218 -3.31 4.04 -15.39
N TYR A 219 -3.01 3.32 -14.31
CA TYR A 219 -2.30 3.85 -13.16
C TYR A 219 -0.83 4.05 -13.52
N SER A 220 -0.30 5.22 -13.17
CA SER A 220 1.12 5.52 -13.27
C SER A 220 1.58 5.99 -11.89
N SER A 221 2.70 5.43 -11.41
CA SER A 221 3.27 5.87 -10.15
C SER A 221 3.66 7.36 -10.26
N PRO A 222 3.44 8.18 -9.21
CA PRO A 222 3.84 9.58 -9.22
C PRO A 222 5.33 9.75 -9.56
N ALA A 223 5.64 10.73 -10.41
CA ALA A 223 7.01 11.05 -10.77
C ALA A 223 7.76 11.64 -9.57
N ARG A 224 9.04 11.29 -9.43
CA ARG A 224 9.94 11.82 -8.41
C ARG A 224 11.31 12.02 -9.05
N LEU A 225 12.15 12.83 -8.41
CA LEU A 225 13.54 13.01 -8.85
C LEU A 225 14.30 11.68 -8.68
N CYS A 226 14.88 11.17 -9.76
CA CYS A 226 15.83 10.06 -9.69
C CYS A 226 17.15 10.57 -9.11
N GLY A 227 17.61 10.02 -7.99
CA GLY A 227 18.88 10.42 -7.37
C GLY A 227 20.13 9.87 -8.08
N VAL A 228 19.97 9.18 -9.22
CA VAL A 228 21.10 8.74 -10.07
C VAL A 228 21.23 9.60 -11.32
N CYS A 229 20.14 9.79 -12.09
CA CYS A 229 20.18 10.56 -13.34
C CYS A 229 19.55 11.96 -13.27
N GLY A 230 18.99 12.35 -12.13
CA GLY A 230 18.37 13.67 -11.94
C GLY A 230 17.05 13.91 -12.67
N GLN A 231 16.49 12.91 -13.35
CA GLN A 231 15.24 13.08 -14.11
C GLN A 231 14.00 12.91 -13.21
N ILE A 232 12.97 13.73 -13.43
CA ILE A 232 11.66 13.61 -12.76
C ILE A 232 10.82 12.57 -13.52
N VAL A 233 10.84 11.33 -13.03
CA VAL A 233 10.19 10.18 -13.68
C VAL A 233 9.62 9.22 -12.62
N PRO A 234 8.74 8.28 -13.01
CA PRO A 234 8.32 7.22 -12.09
C PRO A 234 9.51 6.41 -11.58
N ILE A 235 9.58 6.24 -10.26
CA ILE A 235 10.66 5.55 -9.55
C ILE A 235 10.25 4.09 -9.29
N VAL A 236 11.13 3.14 -9.65
CA VAL A 236 10.88 1.71 -9.43
C VAL A 236 11.44 1.22 -8.09
N ALA A 237 12.45 1.91 -7.56
CA ALA A 237 13.03 1.62 -6.26
C ALA A 237 13.13 2.89 -5.43
N ARG A 238 12.41 2.93 -4.30
CA ARG A 238 12.48 4.06 -3.39
C ARG A 238 13.78 4.03 -2.60
N ALA A 239 14.20 5.20 -2.15
CA ALA A 239 15.34 5.34 -1.28
C ALA A 239 15.15 4.49 0.00
N ASP A 240 16.10 3.60 0.22
CA ASP A 240 16.41 2.97 1.51
C ASP A 240 17.84 3.40 1.84
N GLY A 241 18.28 3.47 3.09
CA GLY A 241 19.52 4.19 3.47
C GLY A 241 20.82 3.82 2.73
N THR A 242 20.80 2.81 1.86
CA THR A 242 21.87 2.38 0.95
C THR A 242 21.72 2.85 -0.50
N ARG A 243 20.53 3.22 -0.98
CA ARG A 243 20.29 3.67 -2.36
C ARG A 243 19.33 4.86 -2.42
N PRO A 244 19.47 5.78 -3.39
CA PRO A 244 18.51 6.86 -3.59
C PRO A 244 17.24 6.37 -4.31
N ASP A 245 16.23 7.26 -4.44
CA ASP A 245 15.09 7.05 -5.34
C ASP A 245 15.63 6.80 -6.77
N THR A 246 15.35 5.64 -7.34
CA THR A 246 15.96 5.19 -8.60
C THR A 246 14.90 4.81 -9.65
N CYS A 247 14.99 5.43 -10.84
CA CYS A 247 14.11 5.14 -11.97
C CYS A 247 14.43 3.80 -12.62
N ASP A 248 13.50 3.26 -13.43
CA ASP A 248 13.65 1.95 -14.09
C ASP A 248 14.99 1.80 -14.85
N ARG A 249 15.37 2.85 -15.60
CA ARG A 249 16.62 2.86 -16.38
C ARG A 249 17.87 2.84 -15.52
N CYS A 250 17.84 3.50 -14.37
CA CYS A 250 18.98 3.58 -13.45
C CYS A 250 19.01 2.40 -12.46
N TYR A 251 17.91 1.66 -12.36
CA TYR A 251 17.77 0.59 -11.39
C TYR A 251 18.63 -0.61 -11.78
N LYS A 252 19.75 -0.76 -11.09
CA LYS A 252 20.56 -1.98 -11.15
C LYS A 252 20.05 -2.97 -10.11
N ARG A 253 19.76 -4.20 -10.54
CA ARG A 253 19.41 -5.29 -9.61
C ARG A 253 20.64 -5.68 -8.80
N ASP A 254 20.43 -6.07 -7.55
CA ASP A 254 21.48 -6.62 -6.71
C ASP A 254 22.13 -7.82 -7.38
N GLU A 255 23.45 -7.76 -7.52
CA GLU A 255 24.27 -8.87 -7.96
C GLU A 255 24.85 -9.56 -6.73
N LYS A 256 24.66 -10.87 -6.64
CA LYS A 256 25.19 -11.69 -5.55
C LYS A 256 25.78 -12.97 -6.12
N ALA A 257 26.66 -13.62 -5.37
CA ALA A 257 27.17 -14.93 -5.73
C ALA A 257 26.01 -15.93 -5.82
N CYS A 258 25.87 -16.57 -6.98
CA CYS A 258 24.86 -17.60 -7.19
C CYS A 258 25.25 -18.88 -6.45
N ALA A 259 24.34 -19.46 -5.66
CA ALA A 259 24.62 -20.70 -4.93
C ALA A 259 24.78 -21.96 -5.82
N ILE A 260 24.61 -21.83 -7.16
CA ILE A 260 24.75 -22.95 -8.11
C ILE A 260 26.00 -22.80 -8.96
N CYS A 261 26.21 -21.63 -9.55
CA CYS A 261 27.33 -21.40 -10.47
C CYS A 261 28.41 -20.48 -9.90
N GLU A 262 28.26 -20.03 -8.65
CA GLU A 262 29.20 -19.21 -7.86
C GLU A 262 29.55 -17.83 -8.43
N ARG A 263 29.11 -17.53 -9.66
CA ARG A 263 29.31 -16.23 -10.29
C ARG A 263 28.43 -15.16 -9.67
N VAL A 264 28.97 -13.96 -9.52
CA VAL A 264 28.23 -12.75 -9.16
C VAL A 264 27.39 -12.32 -10.35
N ARG A 265 26.07 -12.40 -10.22
CA ARG A 265 25.10 -12.11 -11.28
C ARG A 265 23.81 -11.53 -10.70
N PRO A 266 23.01 -10.81 -11.50
CA PRO A 266 21.66 -10.45 -11.12
C PRO A 266 20.79 -11.72 -10.98
N GLY A 267 19.91 -11.70 -9.99
CA GLY A 267 19.13 -12.86 -9.62
C GLY A 267 18.13 -12.58 -8.51
N ARG A 268 17.57 -13.65 -7.96
CA ARG A 268 16.65 -13.58 -6.82
C ARG A 268 16.87 -14.79 -5.91
N HIS A 269 16.57 -14.60 -4.63
CA HIS A 269 16.42 -15.72 -3.71
C HIS A 269 15.25 -16.60 -4.13
N ILE A 270 15.46 -17.92 -4.14
CA ILE A 270 14.37 -18.88 -4.36
C ILE A 270 13.43 -18.90 -3.14
N ASN A 271 12.28 -19.57 -3.27
CA ASN A 271 11.30 -19.71 -2.19
C ASN A 271 10.84 -18.37 -1.59
N GLY A 272 10.61 -17.37 -2.45
CA GLY A 272 10.06 -16.08 -2.05
C GLY A 272 10.96 -15.25 -1.14
N GLY A 273 12.28 -15.41 -1.23
CA GLY A 273 13.24 -14.62 -0.43
C GLY A 273 13.95 -15.37 0.68
N LEU A 274 13.54 -16.61 0.97
CA LEU A 274 14.06 -17.39 2.11
C LEU A 274 15.11 -18.43 1.73
N GLY A 275 15.20 -18.80 0.45
CA GLY A 275 16.18 -19.75 -0.04
C GLY A 275 17.49 -19.11 -0.49
N PRO A 276 18.47 -19.91 -0.94
CA PRO A 276 19.71 -19.42 -1.52
C PRO A 276 19.47 -18.49 -2.72
N PHE A 277 20.41 -17.57 -2.94
CA PHE A 277 20.37 -16.67 -4.09
C PHE A 277 20.76 -17.42 -5.36
N HIS A 278 19.87 -17.40 -6.37
CA HIS A 278 20.14 -17.99 -7.68
C HIS A 278 20.12 -16.88 -8.73
N CYS A 279 21.11 -16.87 -9.63
CA CYS A 279 21.09 -15.97 -10.79
C CYS A 279 19.92 -16.32 -11.73
N ASP A 280 19.50 -15.37 -12.57
CA ASP A 280 18.37 -15.56 -13.50
C ASP A 280 18.54 -16.78 -14.45
N THR A 281 19.78 -17.21 -14.69
CA THR A 281 20.10 -18.41 -15.49
C THR A 281 19.97 -19.70 -14.70
N CYS A 282 20.41 -19.72 -13.44
CA CYS A 282 20.44 -20.91 -12.59
C CYS A 282 19.15 -21.08 -11.77
N ARG A 283 18.24 -20.10 -11.81
CA ARG A 283 16.95 -20.23 -11.15
C ARG A 283 16.19 -21.43 -11.73
N PRO A 284 15.64 -22.34 -10.88
CA PRO A 284 14.86 -23.46 -11.35
C PRO A 284 13.71 -22.93 -12.23
N ARG A 285 13.64 -23.43 -13.46
CA ARG A 285 12.49 -23.21 -14.34
C ARG A 285 11.65 -24.45 -14.28
N GLU A 286 10.35 -24.28 -14.11
CA GLU A 286 9.41 -25.39 -14.21
C GLU A 286 9.58 -26.05 -15.59
N GLU A 287 9.77 -27.37 -15.57
CA GLU A 287 9.79 -28.20 -16.76
C GLU A 287 8.38 -28.72 -16.96
N CYS A 288 7.88 -28.64 -18.19
CA CYS A 288 6.57 -29.16 -18.53
C CYS A 288 6.70 -30.03 -19.77
N ALA A 289 5.99 -31.15 -19.78
CA ALA A 289 5.80 -31.97 -20.96
C ALA A 289 5.03 -31.18 -22.03
N CYS A 290 5.49 -31.24 -23.27
CA CYS A 290 4.76 -30.72 -24.41
C CYS A 290 3.44 -31.49 -24.58
N ALA A 291 2.30 -30.81 -24.70
CA ALA A 291 1.02 -31.49 -24.89
C ALA A 291 0.85 -32.11 -26.30
N LEU A 292 1.74 -31.81 -27.25
CA LEU A 292 1.73 -32.38 -28.60
C LEU A 292 2.71 -33.54 -28.74
N CYS A 293 3.94 -33.41 -28.25
CA CYS A 293 4.99 -34.41 -28.43
C CYS A 293 5.45 -35.11 -27.14
N GLY A 294 4.91 -34.74 -25.96
CA GLY A 294 5.24 -35.36 -24.67
C GLY A 294 6.62 -35.00 -24.10
N GLN A 295 7.51 -34.37 -24.88
CA GLN A 295 8.87 -34.05 -24.44
C GLN A 295 8.88 -33.01 -23.31
N VAL A 296 9.62 -33.30 -22.24
CA VAL A 296 9.78 -32.42 -21.08
C VAL A 296 10.88 -31.39 -21.35
N ALA A 297 10.52 -30.11 -21.27
CA ALA A 297 11.49 -29.03 -21.45
C ALA A 297 11.13 -27.78 -20.63
N LYS A 298 12.16 -26.98 -20.32
CA LYS A 298 12.06 -25.70 -19.59
C LYS A 298 11.09 -24.71 -20.25
N VAL A 299 10.09 -24.22 -19.52
CA VAL A 299 9.08 -23.28 -20.04
C VAL A 299 9.70 -21.91 -20.35
N LYS A 300 9.49 -21.38 -21.56
CA LYS A 300 9.95 -20.03 -21.98
C LYS A 300 8.82 -18.98 -22.02
N VAL A 301 7.60 -19.33 -22.45
CA VAL A 301 6.42 -18.44 -22.53
C VAL A 301 5.12 -19.26 -22.36
N PHE A 302 4.06 -18.68 -21.77
CA PHE A 302 2.71 -19.28 -21.62
C PHE A 302 1.70 -18.63 -22.59
N TRP A 303 0.91 -19.43 -23.31
CA TRP A 303 -0.18 -18.98 -24.21
C TRP A 303 -1.54 -19.60 -23.84
N PRO A 304 -2.65 -18.83 -23.80
CA PRO A 304 -3.99 -19.36 -23.53
C PRO A 304 -4.65 -19.99 -24.78
N ARG A 305 -5.40 -21.09 -24.62
CA ARG A 305 -6.18 -21.71 -25.73
C ARG A 305 -7.41 -20.86 -26.08
N GLY A 306 -7.52 -20.47 -27.35
CA GLY A 306 -8.74 -19.97 -27.99
C GLY A 306 -8.74 -20.38 -29.47
N ALA A 307 -9.92 -20.55 -30.08
CA ALA A 307 -10.15 -21.19 -31.39
C ALA A 307 -9.48 -20.50 -32.62
N GLY A 308 -8.67 -19.47 -32.45
CA GLY A 308 -7.94 -18.79 -33.54
C GLY A 308 -6.46 -19.17 -33.67
N VAL A 309 -5.89 -19.95 -32.74
CA VAL A 309 -4.44 -20.25 -32.72
C VAL A 309 -4.04 -21.30 -33.77
N GLN A 310 -4.96 -22.18 -34.18
CA GLN A 310 -4.71 -23.22 -35.17
C GLN A 310 -4.37 -22.63 -36.56
N LEU A 311 -5.06 -21.56 -36.97
CA LEU A 311 -4.88 -20.88 -38.26
C LEU A 311 -3.62 -20.00 -38.28
N LEU A 312 -3.21 -19.44 -37.14
CA LEU A 312 -1.98 -18.65 -37.02
C LEU A 312 -0.70 -19.52 -37.08
N LEU A 313 -0.79 -20.79 -36.69
CA LEU A 313 0.34 -21.72 -36.73
C LEU A 313 0.64 -22.25 -38.14
N GLN A 314 -0.35 -22.26 -39.04
CA GLN A 314 -0.17 -22.75 -40.41
C GLN A 314 0.62 -21.79 -41.30
N ASN A 315 0.76 -20.51 -40.90
CA ASN A 315 1.39 -19.45 -41.70
C ASN A 315 2.58 -18.75 -41.00
N SER A 316 3.15 -19.35 -39.95
CA SER A 316 4.25 -18.75 -39.19
C SER A 316 5.54 -19.57 -39.33
N PRO A 317 6.73 -18.96 -39.48
CA PRO A 317 8.02 -19.67 -39.60
C PRO A 317 8.51 -20.24 -38.25
N ILE A 318 7.61 -20.44 -37.30
CA ILE A 318 7.90 -20.85 -35.92
C ILE A 318 7.76 -22.36 -35.84
N ASP A 319 8.83 -23.04 -35.42
CA ASP A 319 8.81 -24.49 -35.16
C ASP A 319 7.65 -24.85 -34.21
N PRO A 320 6.69 -25.70 -34.63
CA PRO A 320 5.52 -26.06 -33.82
C PRO A 320 5.90 -26.73 -32.49
N CYS A 321 7.12 -27.25 -32.34
CA CYS A 321 7.63 -27.76 -31.06
C CYS A 321 7.93 -26.65 -30.03
N THR A 322 8.00 -25.39 -30.44
CA THR A 322 8.13 -24.24 -29.54
C THR A 322 6.77 -23.69 -29.08
N VAL A 323 5.67 -24.23 -29.62
CA VAL A 323 4.31 -23.76 -29.38
C VAL A 323 3.63 -24.69 -28.38
N ARG A 324 3.42 -24.17 -27.17
CA ARG A 324 2.86 -24.93 -26.05
C ARG A 324 1.37 -24.70 -25.95
N VAL A 325 0.60 -25.74 -26.24
CA VAL A 325 -0.82 -25.85 -25.90
C VAL A 325 -0.92 -26.56 -24.55
N VAL A 326 -1.72 -26.06 -23.63
CA VAL A 326 -2.08 -26.79 -22.40
C VAL A 326 -3.58 -27.03 -22.44
N GLN A 327 -4.04 -28.28 -22.29
CA GLN A 327 -5.44 -28.54 -21.96
C GLN A 327 -5.73 -27.87 -20.61
N PRO A 328 -6.81 -27.08 -20.46
CA PRO A 328 -7.21 -26.71 -19.12
C PRO A 328 -7.43 -28.01 -18.36
N THR A 329 -6.66 -28.24 -17.30
CA THR A 329 -7.03 -29.23 -16.29
C THR A 329 -8.49 -28.98 -15.98
N ALA A 330 -9.33 -30.00 -16.17
CA ALA A 330 -10.76 -29.92 -15.95
C ALA A 330 -11.02 -29.24 -14.60
N HIS A 331 -11.44 -27.97 -14.66
CA HIS A 331 -12.18 -27.36 -13.57
C HIS A 331 -13.59 -27.92 -13.68
N PRO A 332 -14.12 -28.64 -12.68
CA PRO A 332 -15.54 -28.94 -12.69
C PRO A 332 -16.29 -27.63 -12.48
N GLY A 333 -17.16 -27.29 -13.44
CA GLY A 333 -18.22 -26.29 -13.29
C GLY A 333 -17.86 -24.83 -13.59
N ARG A 334 -17.73 -24.46 -14.87
CA ARG A 334 -18.00 -23.09 -15.33
C ARG A 334 -19.29 -23.11 -16.16
N SER A 335 -20.40 -22.73 -15.55
CA SER A 335 -21.58 -22.25 -16.26
C SER A 335 -21.52 -20.71 -16.32
N ASP A 336 -20.73 -20.19 -17.26
CA ASP A 336 -20.78 -18.76 -17.61
C ASP A 336 -22.04 -18.52 -18.47
N GLY A 337 -23.18 -18.32 -17.82
CA GLY A 337 -24.33 -17.67 -18.42
C GLY A 337 -24.11 -16.16 -18.44
N ARG A 338 -23.52 -15.64 -19.52
CA ARG A 338 -23.74 -14.28 -20.05
C ARG A 338 -22.87 -14.05 -21.29
N GLY A 339 -23.49 -14.20 -22.46
CA GLY A 339 -22.92 -13.81 -23.74
C GLY A 339 -22.84 -12.27 -23.87
N ASN A 340 -21.74 -11.79 -24.43
CA ASN A 340 -21.67 -10.46 -25.04
C ASN A 340 -21.62 -10.67 -26.57
N PRO A 341 -22.40 -9.93 -27.38
CA PRO A 341 -22.40 -10.10 -28.83
C PRO A 341 -21.10 -9.58 -29.47
N PRO A 342 -20.75 -10.06 -30.68
CA PRO A 342 -19.49 -9.73 -31.34
C PRO A 342 -19.51 -8.30 -31.89
N VAL A 343 -18.56 -7.47 -31.46
CA VAL A 343 -18.27 -6.18 -32.09
C VAL A 343 -17.38 -6.45 -33.30
N GLN A 344 -17.90 -6.18 -34.50
CA GLN A 344 -17.15 -6.23 -35.76
C GLN A 344 -15.96 -5.26 -35.70
N GLY A 345 -14.76 -5.78 -35.94
CA GLY A 345 -13.52 -5.00 -35.94
C GLY A 345 -13.34 -4.24 -37.24
N VAL A 346 -13.25 -2.91 -37.15
CA VAL A 346 -12.58 -2.09 -38.17
C VAL A 346 -11.13 -1.89 -37.70
N LEU A 347 -10.19 -2.38 -38.52
CA LEU A 347 -8.75 -2.21 -38.36
C LEU A 347 -8.38 -0.74 -38.56
N VAL A 348 -7.85 -0.08 -37.53
CA VAL A 348 -7.09 1.18 -37.68
C VAL A 348 -5.62 0.87 -37.39
N PRO A 349 -4.70 1.04 -38.36
CA PRO A 349 -3.29 0.77 -38.14
C PRO A 349 -2.68 1.83 -37.21
N ARG A 350 -2.05 1.37 -36.12
CA ARG A 350 -1.18 2.22 -35.30
C ARG A 350 0.08 2.57 -36.10
N ARG A 351 0.24 3.86 -36.42
CA ARG A 351 1.52 4.44 -36.87
C ARG A 351 2.61 4.17 -35.82
N THR A 352 3.52 3.25 -36.10
CA THR A 352 4.81 3.15 -35.43
C THR A 352 5.79 4.09 -36.13
N GLY A 353 6.08 5.22 -35.49
CA GLY A 353 7.04 6.21 -35.98
C GLY A 353 8.44 5.96 -35.45
N ARG A 354 9.40 6.02 -36.37
CA ARG A 354 10.84 6.28 -36.24
C ARG A 354 11.76 5.19 -35.68
N ALA A 355 12.25 4.36 -36.60
CA ALA A 355 13.64 3.95 -36.60
C ALA A 355 14.51 5.14 -37.04
N VAL A 356 15.53 5.46 -36.25
CA VAL A 356 16.66 6.31 -36.64
C VAL A 356 17.88 5.40 -36.67
N PHE A 357 18.39 5.11 -37.86
CA PHE A 357 19.78 4.69 -38.06
C PHE A 357 20.28 5.43 -39.31
N GLY A 358 21.26 6.31 -39.10
CA GLY A 358 21.97 7.00 -40.15
C GLY A 358 23.42 6.56 -40.21
N LEU A 359 23.93 6.60 -41.44
CA LEU A 359 25.31 6.68 -41.91
C LEU A 359 26.10 5.37 -42.04
N ARG A 360 26.30 4.96 -43.30
CA ARG A 360 27.44 5.49 -44.06
C ARG A 360 26.95 6.26 -45.28
#